data_AF-A0A699ZSS9-F1
#
_entry.id   AF-A0A699ZSS9-F1
#
_cell.length_a   1.000
_cell.length_b   1.000
_cell.length_c   1.000
_cell.angle_alpha   90.00
_cell.angle_beta   90.00
_cell.angle_gamma   90.00
#
_symmetry.space_group_name_H-M   'P 1'
#
loop_
_entity.id
_entity.type
_entity.pdbx_description
1 polymer ?
#
loop_
_entity_poly.entity_id
_entity_poly.type
_entity_poly.pdbx_seq_one_letter_code
_entity_poly.pdbx_strand_id
1 'polypeptide(L)'
;LIHGQLFPIDYEDAFFHKASASKDRIFSYAAILPGLPGVCEQLVAFVIARFVTMRECDPVDRHHLGLWGPVHDSLPGIYILTLGVAPGWRQAGLACKLLALVQQHAVRV
;
A
#
# COMPACT_ATOMS: atom_id res chain seq x y z
N LEU A 1 13.24 -7.13 -7.99
CA LEU A 1 12.47 -6.35 -6.99
C LEU A 1 11.91 -7.28 -5.93
N ILE A 2 11.80 -6.85 -4.67
CA ILE A 2 11.15 -7.62 -3.59
C ILE A 2 9.70 -8.03 -3.94
N HIS A 3 9.02 -7.25 -4.79
CA HIS A 3 7.66 -7.51 -5.22
C HIS A 3 7.47 -8.88 -5.88
N GLY A 4 8.26 -9.20 -6.91
CA GLY A 4 8.21 -10.49 -7.62
C GLY A 4 8.71 -11.68 -6.79
N GLN A 5 9.30 -11.44 -5.61
CA GLN A 5 9.61 -12.50 -4.65
C GLN A 5 8.45 -12.79 -3.69
N LEU A 6 7.55 -11.82 -3.51
CA LEU A 6 6.46 -11.89 -2.53
C LEU A 6 5.10 -12.17 -3.17
N PHE A 7 4.89 -11.74 -4.41
CA PHE A 7 3.63 -11.88 -5.11
C PHE A 7 3.82 -12.66 -6.39
N PRO A 8 2.90 -13.60 -6.72
CA PRO A 8 2.93 -14.33 -7.99
C PRO A 8 2.39 -13.50 -9.16
N ILE A 9 1.88 -12.30 -8.89
CA ILE A 9 1.32 -11.39 -9.90
C ILE A 9 2.44 -10.48 -10.40
N ASP A 10 2.58 -10.40 -11.72
CA ASP A 10 3.48 -9.46 -12.36
C ASP A 10 2.84 -8.07 -12.44
N TYR A 11 3.56 -7.07 -11.94
CA TYR A 11 3.16 -5.68 -12.00
C TYR A 11 4.06 -4.93 -12.98
N GLU A 12 3.47 -3.99 -13.72
CA GLU A 12 4.19 -3.20 -14.71
C GLU A 12 5.14 -2.17 -14.06
N ASP A 13 6.21 -1.79 -14.75
CA ASP A 13 7.15 -0.76 -14.29
C ASP A 13 6.46 0.59 -14.00
N ALA A 14 5.40 0.91 -14.75
CA ALA A 14 4.60 2.11 -14.54
C ALA A 14 3.98 2.15 -13.14
N PHE A 15 3.58 1.00 -12.57
CA PHE A 15 3.07 0.91 -11.21
C PHE A 15 4.15 1.31 -10.18
N PHE A 16 5.36 0.76 -10.31
CA PHE A 16 6.47 1.07 -9.40
C PHE A 16 6.95 2.52 -9.53
N HIS A 17 6.92 3.08 -10.74
CA HIS A 17 7.23 4.50 -10.95
C HIS A 17 6.20 5.41 -10.28
N LYS A 18 4.90 5.09 -10.39
CA LYS A 18 3.86 5.86 -9.69
C LYS A 18 3.99 5.74 -8.16
N ALA A 19 4.28 4.55 -7.65
CA ALA A 19 4.42 4.30 -6.21
C ALA A 19 5.64 5.00 -5.58
N SER A 20 6.76 5.09 -6.31
CA SER A 20 7.98 5.76 -5.84
C SER A 20 7.93 7.28 -6.00
N ALA A 21 7.22 7.80 -7.00
CA ALA A 21 7.07 9.22 -7.25
C ALA A 21 5.81 9.86 -6.63
N SER A 22 5.03 9.09 -5.86
CA SER A 22 3.73 9.49 -5.28
C SER A 22 2.77 10.12 -6.30
N LYS A 23 2.66 9.52 -7.49
CA LYS A 23 1.79 9.98 -8.58
C LYS A 23 0.46 9.24 -8.57
N ASP A 24 -0.55 9.80 -9.25
CA ASP A 24 -1.86 9.14 -9.44
C ASP A 24 -2.58 8.81 -8.12
N ARG A 25 -2.43 9.72 -7.13
CA ARG A 25 -2.95 9.57 -5.77
C ARG A 25 -2.43 8.32 -5.04
N ILE A 26 -1.35 7.70 -5.54
CA ILE A 26 -0.66 6.59 -4.89
C ILE A 26 0.34 7.16 -3.88
N PHE A 27 0.43 6.50 -2.73
CA PHE A 27 1.45 6.74 -1.73
C PHE A 27 2.01 5.40 -1.24
N SER A 28 3.21 5.44 -0.66
CA SER A 28 3.86 4.25 -0.15
C SER A 28 4.59 4.51 1.16
N TYR A 29 4.68 3.47 1.99
CA TYR A 29 5.53 3.44 3.16
C TYR A 29 6.43 2.20 3.10
N ALA A 30 7.64 2.34 3.61
CA ALA A 30 8.67 1.32 3.57
C ALA A 30 9.29 1.13 4.96
N ALA A 31 9.60 -0.13 5.30
CA ALA A 31 10.49 -0.47 6.40
C ALA A 31 11.85 -0.85 5.82
N ILE A 32 12.87 -0.15 6.29
CA ILE A 32 14.24 -0.23 5.78
C ILE A 32 15.15 -0.70 6.92
N LEU A 33 16.06 -1.63 6.61
CA LEU A 33 17.18 -1.93 7.48
C LEU A 33 18.35 -1.02 7.10
N PRO A 34 18.90 -0.28 8.08
CA PRO A 34 20.15 0.44 7.87
C PRO A 34 21.24 -0.54 7.45
N GLY A 35 21.93 -0.22 6.36
CA GLY A 35 23.13 -0.95 5.96
C GLY A 35 24.29 -0.68 6.92
N LEU A 36 25.29 -1.56 6.93
CA LEU A 36 26.60 -1.22 7.47
C LEU A 36 27.22 -0.09 6.62
N PRO A 37 28.20 0.67 7.16
CA PRO A 37 28.91 1.67 6.37
C PRO A 37 29.47 1.07 5.07
N GLY A 38 29.07 1.61 3.92
CA GLY A 38 29.45 1.10 2.59
C GLY A 38 28.50 0.05 1.99
N VAL A 39 27.44 -0.35 2.71
CA VAL A 39 26.38 -1.23 2.21
C VAL A 39 25.09 -0.42 2.07
N CYS A 40 24.40 -0.57 0.94
CA CYS A 40 23.11 0.08 0.73
C CYS A 40 22.07 -0.41 1.75
N GLU A 41 21.19 0.49 2.12
CA GLU A 41 20.00 0.18 2.91
C GLU A 41 19.14 -0.90 2.23
N GLN A 42 18.56 -1.79 3.03
CA GLN A 42 17.75 -2.90 2.52
C GLN A 42 16.27 -2.68 2.82
N LEU A 43 15.44 -2.64 1.78
CA LEU A 43 13.98 -2.67 1.91
C LEU A 43 13.50 -4.05 2.37
N VAL A 44 12.83 -4.13 3.52
CA VAL A 44 12.35 -5.41 4.09
C VAL A 44 10.84 -5.52 4.19
N ALA A 45 10.12 -4.40 4.22
CA ALA A 45 8.68 -4.39 4.11
C ALA A 45 8.19 -3.12 3.42
N PHE A 46 7.01 -3.17 2.82
CA PHE A 46 6.39 -2.01 2.19
C PHE A 46 4.87 -2.14 2.16
N VAL A 47 4.20 -1.00 2.06
CA VAL A 47 2.79 -0.89 1.68
C VAL A 47 2.66 0.15 0.59
N ILE A 48 1.90 -0.16 -0.46
CA ILE A 48 1.53 0.76 -1.54
C ILE A 48 0.02 0.86 -1.52
N ALA A 49 -0.50 2.08 -1.44
CA ALA A 49 -1.92 2.35 -1.35
C ALA A 49 -2.30 3.57 -2.21
N ARG A 50 -3.59 3.71 -2.50
CA ARG A 50 -4.12 4.80 -3.33
C ARG A 50 -5.32 5.44 -2.67
N PHE A 51 -5.42 6.76 -2.73
CA PHE A 51 -6.68 7.45 -2.41
C PHE A 51 -7.70 7.24 -3.51
N VAL A 52 -8.90 6.86 -3.11
CA VAL A 52 -10.04 6.60 -3.98
C VAL A 52 -11.28 7.25 -3.38
N THR A 53 -12.26 7.50 -4.21
CA THR A 53 -13.66 7.70 -3.80
C THR A 53 -14.37 6.36 -3.87
N MET A 54 -15.43 6.15 -3.07
CA MET A 54 -16.17 4.88 -3.15
C MET A 54 -16.73 4.62 -4.55
N ARG A 55 -17.01 5.67 -5.35
CA ARG A 55 -17.38 5.51 -6.75
C ARG A 55 -16.32 4.81 -7.61
N GLU A 56 -15.05 4.96 -7.27
CA GLU A 56 -13.91 4.33 -7.97
C GLU A 56 -13.62 2.90 -7.50
N CYS A 57 -14.23 2.46 -6.40
CA CYS A 57 -14.10 1.10 -5.89
C CYS A 57 -14.96 0.11 -6.70
N ASP A 58 -14.56 -1.15 -6.70
CA ASP A 58 -15.34 -2.21 -7.34
C ASP A 58 -16.76 -2.28 -6.76
N PRO A 59 -17.83 -2.37 -7.59
CA PRO A 59 -19.20 -2.42 -7.11
C PRO A 59 -19.49 -3.56 -6.11
N VAL A 60 -18.82 -4.70 -6.26
CA VAL A 60 -18.96 -5.86 -5.37
C VAL A 60 -18.34 -5.56 -4.01
N ASP A 61 -17.14 -4.95 -3.97
CA ASP A 61 -16.50 -4.54 -2.72
C ASP A 61 -17.36 -3.51 -1.98
N ARG A 62 -17.89 -2.52 -2.71
CA ARG A 62 -18.80 -1.51 -2.14
C ARG A 62 -20.05 -2.15 -1.53
N HIS A 63 -20.59 -3.15 -2.20
CA HIS A 63 -21.77 -3.88 -1.71
C HIS A 63 -21.47 -4.59 -0.39
N HIS A 64 -20.35 -5.32 -0.30
CA HIS A 64 -19.94 -6.01 0.93
C HIS A 64 -19.65 -5.06 2.10
N LEU A 65 -19.18 -3.85 1.82
CA LEU A 65 -18.96 -2.82 2.82
C LEU A 65 -20.24 -2.08 3.24
N GLY A 66 -21.38 -2.35 2.59
CA GLY A 66 -22.63 -1.62 2.83
C GLY A 66 -22.64 -0.19 2.29
N LEU A 67 -21.76 0.13 1.32
CA LEU A 67 -21.53 1.47 0.76
C LEU A 67 -21.98 1.59 -0.70
N TRP A 68 -23.02 0.85 -1.08
CA TRP A 68 -23.51 0.74 -2.46
C TRP A 68 -24.42 1.90 -2.91
N GLY A 69 -24.99 2.67 -1.97
CA GLY A 69 -25.87 3.79 -2.29
C GLY A 69 -25.14 5.00 -2.90
N PRO A 70 -25.78 5.80 -3.77
CA PRO A 70 -25.18 6.99 -4.38
C PRO A 70 -24.72 8.04 -3.37
N VAL A 71 -25.34 8.09 -2.19
CA VAL A 71 -24.93 8.97 -1.08
C VAL A 71 -23.49 8.71 -0.62
N HIS A 72 -22.96 7.51 -0.87
CA HIS A 72 -21.61 7.12 -0.50
C HIS A 72 -20.57 7.39 -1.59
N ASP A 73 -20.98 7.75 -2.82
CA ASP A 73 -20.07 7.83 -3.97
C ASP A 73 -18.87 8.75 -3.75
N SER A 74 -19.07 9.86 -3.04
CA SER A 74 -18.02 10.85 -2.74
C SER A 74 -17.21 10.53 -1.48
N LEU A 75 -17.56 9.48 -0.72
CA LEU A 75 -16.80 9.13 0.48
C LEU A 75 -15.37 8.76 0.10
N PRO A 76 -14.36 9.36 0.75
CA PRO A 76 -12.97 9.00 0.52
C PRO A 76 -12.68 7.63 1.11
N GLY A 77 -11.76 6.92 0.48
CA GLY A 77 -11.24 5.64 0.92
C GLY A 77 -9.76 5.51 0.56
N ILE A 78 -9.11 4.55 1.20
CA ILE A 78 -7.75 4.15 0.86
C ILE A 78 -7.80 2.70 0.41
N TYR A 79 -7.41 2.45 -0.83
CA TYR A 79 -7.27 1.12 -1.38
C TYR A 79 -5.82 0.68 -1.26
N ILE A 80 -5.55 -0.32 -0.42
CA ILE A 80 -4.22 -0.92 -0.31
C ILE A 80 -4.02 -1.80 -1.54
N LEU A 81 -3.10 -1.40 -2.40
CA LEU A 81 -2.78 -2.11 -3.62
C LEU A 81 -1.95 -3.35 -3.29
N THR A 82 -0.89 -3.17 -2.48
CA THR A 82 0.00 -4.27 -2.07
C THR A 82 0.63 -4.01 -0.70
N LEU A 83 0.81 -5.07 0.09
CA LEU A 83 1.47 -5.05 1.40
C LEU A 83 2.38 -6.26 1.51
N GLY A 84 3.70 -6.01 1.56
CA GLY A 84 4.71 -7.06 1.51
C GLY A 84 5.67 -7.01 2.70
N VAL A 85 6.00 -8.18 3.25
CA VAL A 85 7.08 -8.35 4.24
C VAL A 85 7.97 -9.52 3.80
N ALA A 86 9.28 -9.27 3.71
CA ALA A 86 10.29 -10.26 3.39
C ALA A 86 10.21 -11.47 4.35
N PRO A 87 10.38 -12.73 3.88
CA PRO A 87 10.15 -13.94 4.69
C PRO A 87 10.83 -13.93 6.06
N GLY A 88 12.11 -13.54 6.15
CA GLY A 88 12.87 -13.49 7.40
C GLY A 88 12.43 -12.40 8.39
N TRP A 89 11.54 -11.50 7.98
CA TRP A 89 11.05 -10.36 8.78
C TRP A 89 9.55 -10.43 9.09
N ARG A 90 8.91 -11.56 8.73
CA ARG A 90 7.49 -11.82 9.06
C ARG A 90 7.34 -12.11 10.55
N GLN A 91 6.11 -12.00 11.06
CA GLN A 91 5.77 -12.20 12.47
C GLN A 91 6.49 -11.25 13.46
N ALA A 92 7.17 -10.20 12.97
CA ALA A 92 7.79 -9.15 13.77
C ALA A 92 6.93 -7.86 13.90
N GLY A 93 5.66 -7.93 13.50
CA GLY A 93 4.71 -6.80 13.57
C GLY A 93 4.92 -5.69 12.52
N LEU A 94 5.83 -5.87 11.55
CA LEU A 94 6.10 -4.86 10.51
C LEU A 94 4.86 -4.51 9.68
N ALA A 95 4.08 -5.52 9.26
CA ALA A 95 2.85 -5.30 8.52
C ALA A 95 1.85 -4.44 9.32
N CYS A 96 1.67 -4.74 10.62
CA CYS A 96 0.80 -3.97 11.50
C CYS A 96 1.27 -2.51 11.63
N LYS A 97 2.58 -2.29 11.77
CA LYS A 97 3.15 -0.92 11.82
C LYS A 97 2.92 -0.16 10.52
N LEU A 98 3.08 -0.81 9.36
CA LEU A 98 2.79 -0.19 8.07
C LEU A 98 1.30 0.15 7.91
N LEU A 99 0.40 -0.72 8.35
CA LEU A 99 -1.04 -0.44 8.35
C LEU A 99 -1.39 0.73 9.29
N ALA A 100 -0.74 0.82 10.45
CA ALA A 100 -0.91 1.97 11.35
C ALA A 100 -0.47 3.29 10.69
N LEU A 101 0.61 3.27 9.89
CA LEU A 101 1.03 4.44 9.10
C LEU A 101 -0.02 4.81 8.04
N VAL A 102 -0.61 3.83 7.36
CA VAL A 102 -1.71 4.06 6.40
C VAL A 102 -2.93 4.68 7.11
N GLN A 103 -3.29 4.18 8.28
CA GLN A 103 -4.38 4.76 9.08
C GLN A 103 -4.09 6.20 9.51
N GLN A 104 -2.86 6.48 9.97
CA GLN A 104 -2.45 7.85 10.30
C GLN A 104 -2.47 8.76 9.08
N HIS A 105 -2.09 8.25 7.90
CA HIS A 105 -2.16 8.99 6.65
C HIS A 105 -3.60 9.33 6.30
N ALA A 106 -4.55 8.40 6.50
CA ALA A 106 -5.98 8.62 6.25
C ALA A 106 -6.58 9.77 7.07
N VAL A 107 -6.10 9.98 8.30
CA VAL A 107 -6.62 11.01 9.21
C VAL A 107 -5.99 12.38 8.98
N ARG A 108 -4.82 12.44 8.32
CA ARG A 108 -4.08 13.69 8.08
C ARG A 108 -4.50 14.42 6.80
N VAL A 109 -5.27 13.77 5.93
CA VAL A 109 -5.72 14.30 4.64
C VAL A 109 -7.14 14.84 4.73
#